data_AF-A0AA50CP59-F1
#
_entry.id   AF-A0AA50CP59-F1
#
_cell.length_a   1.000
_cell.length_b   1.000
_cell.length_c   1.000
_cell.angle_alpha   90.00
_cell.angle_beta   90.00
_cell.angle_gamma   90.00
#
_symmetry.space_group_name_H-M   'P 1'
#
loop_
_entity.id
_entity.type
_entity.pdbx_description
1 polymer ?
#
loop_
_entity_poly.entity_id
_entity_poly.type
_entity_poly.pdbx_seq_one_letter_code
_entity_poly.pdbx_strand_id
1 'polypeptide(L)'
;MGLKTITPTVSKADLAHLGEGEVGYIRKMKADEVSRVFPEAPEIDPSLDLWALFGADGTPILLTDNRSSTFYKAAEDDLRTVSLH
;
A
#
# COMPACT_ATOMS: atom_id res chain seq x y z
N MET A 1 43.56 -18.56 9.03
CA MET A 1 42.40 -17.77 9.49
C MET A 1 41.28 -17.98 8.48
N GLY A 2 40.20 -18.67 8.87
CA GLY A 2 39.07 -18.94 7.97
C GLY A 2 38.14 -17.73 7.90
N LEU A 3 37.89 -17.22 6.70
CA LEU A 3 36.89 -16.19 6.45
C LEU A 3 35.51 -16.80 6.73
N LYS A 4 34.89 -16.41 7.85
CA LYS A 4 33.46 -16.69 8.08
C LYS A 4 32.66 -15.86 7.09
N THR A 5 32.09 -16.51 6.07
CA THR A 5 31.08 -15.90 5.22
C THR A 5 29.85 -15.63 6.09
N ILE A 6 29.63 -14.36 6.43
CA ILE A 6 28.41 -13.91 7.09
C ILE A 6 27.36 -13.82 6.00
N THR A 7 26.49 -14.80 5.89
CA THR A 7 25.33 -14.72 4.99
C THR A 7 24.29 -13.87 5.72
N PRO A 8 24.00 -12.63 5.30
CA PRO A 8 22.96 -11.84 5.94
C PRO A 8 21.64 -12.58 5.75
N THR A 9 21.06 -13.04 6.86
CA THR A 9 19.72 -13.63 6.86
C THR A 9 18.74 -12.48 6.98
N VAL A 10 18.22 -12.02 5.84
CA VAL A 10 17.17 -11.00 5.80
C VAL A 10 15.84 -11.71 6.06
N SER A 11 15.09 -11.27 7.07
CA SER A 11 13.79 -11.84 7.39
C SER A 11 12.69 -11.25 6.50
N LYS A 12 11.51 -11.89 6.45
CA LYS A 12 10.35 -11.33 5.72
C LYS A 12 9.88 -9.99 6.29
N ALA A 13 10.04 -9.79 7.61
CA ALA A 13 9.72 -8.52 8.24
C ALA A 13 10.68 -7.42 7.77
N ASP A 14 11.99 -7.72 7.74
CA ASP A 14 12.99 -6.78 7.21
C ASP A 14 12.73 -6.40 5.74
N LEU A 15 12.21 -7.35 4.94
CA LEU A 15 11.81 -7.09 3.55
C LEU A 15 10.52 -6.27 3.44
N ALA A 16 9.57 -6.42 4.36
CA ALA A 16 8.30 -5.69 4.34
C ALA A 16 8.52 -4.18 4.59
N HIS A 17 9.52 -3.83 5.40
CA HIS A 17 9.90 -2.45 5.67
C HIS A 17 10.65 -1.77 4.52
N LEU A 18 11.02 -2.50 3.46
CA LEU A 18 11.73 -1.90 2.33
C LEU A 18 10.80 -0.97 1.54
N GLY A 19 11.12 0.32 1.55
CA GLY A 19 10.35 1.35 0.86
C GLY A 19 9.17 1.91 1.65
N GLU A 20 9.03 1.54 2.94
CA GLU A 20 8.11 2.24 3.84
C GLU A 20 8.42 3.74 3.88
N GLY A 21 7.37 4.57 3.81
CA GLY A 21 7.49 6.02 3.81
C GLY A 21 8.08 6.65 2.55
N GLU A 22 8.61 5.86 1.60
CA GLU A 22 9.09 6.37 0.30
C GLU A 22 8.23 5.92 -0.88
N VAL A 23 7.66 4.71 -0.82
CA VAL A 23 6.96 4.09 -1.93
C VAL A 23 5.53 3.77 -1.51
N GLY A 24 4.60 4.08 -2.41
CA GLY A 24 3.22 3.66 -2.31
C GLY A 24 2.71 3.05 -3.60
N TYR A 25 1.61 2.31 -3.53
CA TYR A 25 0.94 1.81 -4.72
C TYR A 25 -0.55 2.09 -4.64
N ILE A 26 -1.15 2.28 -5.82
CA ILE A 26 -2.56 2.57 -5.97
C ILE A 26 -3.21 1.38 -6.67
N ARG A 27 -4.30 0.86 -6.10
CA ARG A 27 -5.11 -0.16 -6.77
C ARG A 27 -6.59 0.14 -6.66
N LYS A 28 -7.34 -0.36 -7.64
CA LYS A 28 -8.80 -0.35 -7.61
C LYS A 28 -9.28 -1.41 -6.59
N MET A 29 -10.33 -1.10 -5.85
CA MET A 29 -10.93 -2.01 -4.87
C MET A 29 -12.43 -2.11 -5.10
N LYS A 30 -12.97 -3.32 -4.96
CA LYS A 30 -14.42 -3.52 -4.91
C LYS A 30 -14.95 -3.31 -3.50
N ALA A 31 -16.23 -2.97 -3.37
CA ALA A 31 -16.88 -2.78 -2.07
C ALA A 31 -16.75 -4.01 -1.14
N ASP A 32 -16.79 -5.24 -1.69
CA ASP A 32 -16.61 -6.46 -0.89
C ASP A 32 -15.18 -6.58 -0.34
N GLU A 33 -14.16 -6.15 -1.09
CA GLU A 33 -12.77 -6.13 -0.64
C GLU A 33 -12.53 -5.06 0.42
N VAL A 34 -13.18 -3.90 0.27
CA VAL A 34 -13.05 -2.77 1.21
C VAL A 34 -13.45 -3.18 2.61
N SER A 35 -14.59 -3.86 2.77
CA SER A 35 -15.06 -4.32 4.09
C SER A 35 -14.04 -5.17 4.86
N ARG A 36 -13.14 -5.87 4.15
CA ARG A 36 -12.08 -6.71 4.75
C ARG A 36 -10.84 -5.93 5.13
N VAL A 37 -10.51 -4.90 4.35
CA VAL A 37 -9.27 -4.11 4.50
C VAL A 37 -9.49 -2.88 5.37
N PHE A 38 -10.68 -2.29 5.31
CA PHE A 38 -11.13 -1.12 6.06
C PHE A 38 -12.40 -1.50 6.84
N PRO A 39 -12.28 -2.23 7.96
CA PRO A 39 -13.44 -2.71 8.72
C PRO A 39 -14.28 -1.57 9.32
N GLU A 40 -13.71 -0.36 9.42
CA GLU A 40 -14.36 0.86 9.89
C GLU A 40 -14.96 1.71 8.76
N ALA A 41 -14.86 1.26 7.50
CA ALA A 41 -15.50 1.95 6.39
C ALA A 41 -17.03 1.89 6.53
N PRO A 42 -17.75 2.97 6.18
CA PRO A 42 -19.20 2.96 6.12
C PRO A 42 -19.70 1.98 5.06
N GLU A 43 -21.01 1.73 5.04
CA GLU A 43 -21.62 0.92 3.99
C GLU A 43 -21.36 1.56 2.62
N ILE A 44 -20.61 0.84 1.78
CA ILE A 44 -20.17 1.30 0.45
C ILE A 44 -21.17 0.82 -0.60
N ASP A 45 -21.56 1.71 -1.50
CA ASP A 45 -22.32 1.32 -2.69
C ASP A 45 -21.46 0.40 -3.60
N PRO A 46 -21.89 -0.85 -3.86
CA PRO A 46 -21.14 -1.82 -4.64
C PRO A 46 -20.96 -1.47 -6.12
N SER A 47 -21.68 -0.47 -6.63
CA SER A 47 -21.51 0.05 -7.99
C SER A 47 -20.37 1.05 -8.15
N LEU A 48 -19.82 1.56 -7.03
CA LEU A 48 -18.75 2.55 -7.05
C LEU A 48 -17.39 1.91 -7.36
N ASP A 49 -16.62 2.64 -8.17
CA ASP A 49 -15.24 2.35 -8.45
C ASP A 49 -14.36 2.99 -7.38
N LEU A 50 -13.94 2.20 -6.38
CA LEU A 50 -13.06 2.68 -5.33
C LEU A 50 -11.58 2.49 -5.68
N TRP A 51 -10.77 3.41 -5.19
CA TRP A 51 -9.34 3.45 -5.33
C TRP A 51 -8.72 3.58 -3.95
N ALA A 52 -7.69 2.79 -3.70
CA ALA A 52 -6.96 2.81 -2.45
C ALA A 52 -5.47 3.04 -2.69
N LEU A 53 -4.89 3.90 -1.86
CA LEU A 53 -3.45 4.11 -1.73
C LEU A 53 -2.96 3.27 -0.53
N PHE A 54 -1.87 2.55 -0.76
CA PHE A 54 -1.19 1.76 0.25
C PHE A 54 0.29 2.14 0.31
N GLY A 55 0.89 1.96 1.49
CA GLY A 55 2.35 1.94 1.65
C GLY A 55 2.97 0.69 1.04
N ALA A 56 4.30 0.69 0.90
CA ALA A 56 5.05 -0.45 0.36
C ALA A 56 4.83 -1.77 1.14
N ASP A 57 4.60 -1.66 2.45
CA ASP A 57 4.30 -2.75 3.37
C ASP A 57 2.85 -3.26 3.27
N GLY A 58 2.00 -2.56 2.50
CA GLY A 58 0.58 -2.85 2.36
C GLY A 58 -0.30 -2.17 3.41
N THR A 59 0.23 -1.28 4.23
CA THR A 59 -0.59 -0.48 5.16
C THR A 59 -1.53 0.42 4.36
N PRO A 60 -2.85 0.40 4.64
CA PRO A 60 -3.80 1.28 3.97
C PRO A 60 -3.59 2.74 4.39
N ILE A 61 -3.56 3.64 3.40
CA ILE A 61 -3.34 5.09 3.61
C ILE A 61 -4.60 5.90 3.29
N LEU A 62 -5.22 5.64 2.14
CA LEU A 62 -6.43 6.35 1.70
C LEU A 62 -7.35 5.42 0.91
N LEU A 63 -8.66 5.57 1.12
CA LEU A 63 -9.71 4.98 0.28
C LEU A 63 -10.63 6.10 -0.24
N THR A 64 -10.95 6.08 -1.54
CA THR A 64 -11.73 7.14 -2.19
C THR A 64 -12.38 6.62 -3.47
N ASP A 65 -13.49 7.22 -3.87
CA ASP A 65 -14.16 7.02 -5.17
C ASP A 65 -13.50 7.83 -6.32
N ASN A 66 -12.59 8.74 -6.00
CA ASN A 66 -11.86 9.54 -6.97
C ASN A 66 -10.38 9.12 -7.06
N ARG A 67 -10.01 8.48 -8.16
CA ARG A 67 -8.63 8.06 -8.43
C ARG A 67 -7.62 9.22 -8.31
N SER A 68 -7.97 10.44 -8.71
CA SER A 68 -7.02 11.57 -8.62
C SER A 68 -6.64 11.90 -7.18
N SER A 69 -7.54 11.69 -6.23
CA SER A 69 -7.28 11.94 -4.80
C SER A 69 -6.18 11.06 -4.24
N THR A 70 -5.99 9.83 -4.74
CA THR A 70 -4.88 8.96 -4.29
C THR A 70 -3.52 9.47 -4.75
N PHE A 71 -3.43 10.08 -5.94
CA PHE A 71 -2.20 10.71 -6.41
C PHE A 71 -1.88 11.99 -5.64
N TYR A 72 -2.89 12.81 -5.32
CA TYR A 72 -2.69 14.00 -4.48
C TYR A 72 -2.19 13.62 -3.09
N LYS A 73 -2.79 12.61 -2.47
CA LYS A 73 -2.36 12.15 -1.14
C LYS A 73 -0.95 11.55 -1.17
N ALA A 74 -0.63 10.76 -2.20
CA ALA A 74 0.72 10.24 -2.35
C ALA A 74 1.75 11.38 -2.50
N ALA A 75 1.44 12.43 -3.26
CA ALA A 75 2.31 13.60 -3.37
C ALA A 75 2.43 14.39 -2.06
N GLU A 76 1.34 14.53 -1.29
CA GLU A 76 1.34 15.17 0.04
C GLU A 76 2.22 14.41 1.04
N ASP A 77 2.21 13.09 0.96
CA ASP A 77 3.00 12.20 1.83
C ASP A 77 4.40 11.90 1.25
N ASP A 78 4.83 12.61 0.18
CA ASP A 78 6.10 12.41 -0.55
C ASP A 78 6.33 10.95 -1.03
N LEU A 79 5.25 10.20 -1.26
CA LEU A 79 5.27 8.82 -1.71
C LEU A 79 5.43 8.73 -3.23
N ARG A 80 6.45 7.98 -3.66
CA ARG A 80 6.60 7.58 -5.06
C ARG A 80 5.60 6.48 -5.39
N THR A 81 4.59 6.82 -6.18
CA THR A 81 3.61 5.84 -6.66
C THR A 81 4.21 4.90 -7.69
N VAL A 82 4.05 3.59 -7.50
CA VAL A 82 4.43 2.55 -8.46
C VAL A 82 3.22 1.75 -8.93
N SER A 83 3.34 1.12 -10.10
CA SER A 83 2.32 0.23 -10.65
C SER A 83 2.58 -1.21 -10.22
N LEU A 84 1.57 -1.86 -9.64
CA LEU A 84 1.54 -3.32 -9.54
C LEU A 84 1.21 -3.90 -10.93
N HIS A 85 1.99 -4.88 -11.41
CA HIS A 85 1.81 -5.54 -12.71
C HIS A 85 1.10 -6.88 -12.55
#